data_AF-A0A0R2IRE1-F1
#
_entry.id   AF-A0A0R2IRE1-F1
#
_cell.length_a   1.000
_cell.length_b   1.000
_cell.length_c   1.000
_cell.angle_alpha   90.00
_cell.angle_beta   90.00
_cell.angle_gamma   90.00
#
_symmetry.space_group_name_H-M   'P 1'
#
loop_
_entity.id
_entity.type
_entity.pdbx_description
1 polymer ?
#
loop_
_entity_poly.entity_id
_entity_poly.type
_entity_poly.pdbx_seq_one_letter_code
_entity_poly.pdbx_strand_id
1 'polypeptide(L)'
;MLISSYNPKELGDVLICILRPDVETQAVETKGAITRIYDQQTNETLGYNFKQVSDYLKELHGAGQLILTVEQVDLLNTQLTSVGFEGELVADTQNKFIVGYVETAEQHPDSDHLLVTQTLVDRDEKVQIVSGSPNMQAHIRVVVAKVGAMMPDGLIIWPGSLRGVESNGMICSARELHLPNAPQKKGALILPENDDFKVGLPFDFSKGAKLFQAK
;
A
#
# COMPACT_ATOMS: atom_id res chain seq x y z
N MET A 1 -8.48 -5.95 5.56
CA MET A 1 -7.76 -4.73 5.11
C MET A 1 -8.51 -4.20 3.90
N LEU A 2 -8.69 -2.90 3.76
CA LEU A 2 -9.35 -2.32 2.59
C LEU A 2 -8.33 -1.55 1.77
N ILE A 3 -8.14 -1.96 0.52
CA ILE A 3 -7.35 -1.23 -0.47
C ILE A 3 -8.31 -0.76 -1.55
N SER A 4 -8.54 0.54 -1.60
CA SER A 4 -9.37 1.18 -2.61
C SER A 4 -8.51 1.78 -3.71
N SER A 5 -8.88 1.59 -4.97
CA SER A 5 -8.22 2.19 -6.14
C SER A 5 -9.24 2.73 -7.12
N TYR A 6 -8.98 3.93 -7.62
CA TYR A 6 -9.82 4.61 -8.59
C TYR A 6 -8.96 5.31 -9.63
N ASN A 7 -9.25 5.04 -10.89
CA ASN A 7 -8.59 5.70 -12.02
C ASN A 7 -9.59 5.88 -13.17
N PRO A 8 -10.34 6.99 -13.21
CA PRO A 8 -11.39 7.19 -14.19
C PRO A 8 -10.88 7.33 -15.63
N LYS A 9 -9.60 7.67 -15.81
CA LYS A 9 -8.98 7.77 -17.13
C LYS A 9 -8.77 6.40 -17.77
N GLU A 10 -8.38 5.40 -16.97
CA GLU A 10 -8.02 4.07 -17.46
C GLU A 10 -9.14 3.04 -17.26
N LEU A 11 -9.90 3.15 -16.16
CA LEU A 11 -10.90 2.15 -15.74
C LEU A 11 -12.34 2.67 -15.83
N GLY A 12 -12.54 3.94 -16.16
CA GLY A 12 -13.84 4.61 -16.09
C GLY A 12 -14.30 4.80 -14.64
N ASP A 13 -15.59 5.10 -14.45
CA ASP A 13 -16.18 5.34 -13.13
C ASP A 13 -16.38 4.03 -12.35
N VAL A 14 -15.26 3.40 -11.98
CA VAL A 14 -15.19 2.14 -11.28
C VAL A 14 -14.21 2.24 -10.11
N LEU A 15 -14.73 2.16 -8.89
CA LEU A 15 -13.91 1.99 -7.69
C LEU A 15 -13.65 0.50 -7.47
N ILE A 16 -12.38 0.14 -7.43
CA ILE A 16 -11.92 -1.21 -7.11
C ILE A 16 -11.59 -1.25 -5.61
N CYS A 17 -12.21 -2.17 -4.88
CA CYS A 17 -11.91 -2.46 -3.49
C CYS A 17 -11.30 -3.86 -3.39
N ILE A 18 -10.09 -3.97 -2.88
CA ILE A 18 -9.34 -5.22 -2.72
C ILE A 18 -9.23 -5.48 -1.23
N LEU A 19 -9.66 -6.67 -0.81
CA LEU A 19 -9.68 -7.09 0.58
C LEU A 19 -8.57 -8.09 0.89
N ARG A 20 -8.20 -8.90 -0.10
CA ARG A 20 -7.31 -10.07 0.03
C ARG A 20 -6.46 -10.26 -1.23
N PRO A 21 -5.34 -11.00 -1.13
CA PRO A 21 -4.57 -11.40 -2.30
C PRO A 21 -5.39 -12.25 -3.26
N ASP A 22 -4.92 -12.31 -4.51
CA ASP A 22 -5.45 -13.26 -5.49
C ASP A 22 -5.25 -14.71 -5.04
N VAL A 23 -6.23 -15.55 -5.36
CA VAL A 23 -6.17 -17.01 -5.18
C VAL A 23 -6.24 -17.70 -6.54
N GLU A 24 -5.91 -18.99 -6.56
CA GLU A 24 -5.82 -19.82 -7.78
C GLU A 24 -7.14 -19.87 -8.56
N THR A 25 -8.27 -20.04 -7.86
CA THR A 25 -9.60 -20.14 -8.46
C THR A 25 -10.51 -19.04 -7.96
N GLN A 26 -10.87 -18.11 -8.83
CA GLN A 26 -11.75 -16.99 -8.51
C GLN A 26 -13.07 -17.10 -9.27
N ALA A 27 -14.15 -16.72 -8.60
CA ALA A 27 -15.47 -16.57 -9.19
C ALA A 27 -15.97 -15.14 -9.01
N VAL A 28 -16.95 -14.76 -9.83
CA VAL A 28 -17.55 -13.42 -9.81
C VAL A 28 -19.06 -13.50 -9.70
N GLU A 29 -19.63 -12.58 -8.93
CA GLU A 29 -21.08 -12.39 -8.82
C GLU A 29 -21.38 -10.91 -9.02
N THR A 30 -22.28 -10.56 -9.95
CA THR A 30 -22.66 -9.18 -10.20
C THR A 30 -24.12 -8.95 -9.87
N LYS A 31 -24.39 -7.97 -9.02
CA LYS A 31 -25.75 -7.52 -8.68
C LYS A 31 -25.84 -6.02 -8.88
N GLY A 32 -26.65 -5.59 -9.84
CA GLY A 32 -26.72 -4.19 -10.25
C GLY A 32 -25.36 -3.66 -10.74
N ALA A 33 -24.89 -2.58 -10.12
CA ALA A 33 -23.62 -1.92 -10.45
C ALA A 33 -22.41 -2.48 -9.67
N ILE A 34 -22.58 -3.50 -8.84
CA ILE A 34 -21.54 -4.04 -7.97
C ILE A 34 -21.18 -5.46 -8.42
N THR A 35 -19.89 -5.69 -8.62
CA THR A 35 -19.32 -7.02 -8.87
C THR A 35 -18.49 -7.46 -7.68
N ARG A 36 -18.87 -8.56 -7.04
CA ARG A 36 -18.08 -9.26 -6.02
C ARG A 36 -17.12 -10.24 -6.70
N ILE A 37 -15.87 -10.23 -6.28
CA ILE A 37 -14.85 -11.22 -6.65
C ILE A 37 -14.58 -12.05 -5.40
N TYR A 38 -14.62 -13.38 -5.51
CA TYR A 38 -14.47 -14.27 -4.37
C TYR A 38 -13.74 -15.56 -4.74
N ASP A 39 -13.14 -16.20 -3.74
CA ASP A 39 -12.54 -17.52 -3.87
C ASP A 39 -13.63 -18.57 -4.15
N GLN A 40 -13.51 -19.28 -5.27
CA GLN A 40 -14.50 -20.28 -5.68
C GLN A 40 -14.62 -21.46 -4.68
N GLN A 41 -13.56 -21.76 -3.94
CA GLN A 41 -13.51 -22.91 -3.03
C GLN A 41 -14.08 -22.56 -1.65
N THR A 42 -13.68 -21.42 -1.11
CA THR A 42 -14.03 -21.00 0.27
C THR A 42 -15.23 -20.06 0.32
N ASN A 43 -15.65 -19.51 -0.82
CA ASN A 43 -16.62 -18.42 -0.94
C ASN A 43 -16.19 -17.14 -0.19
N GLU A 44 -14.90 -16.99 0.13
CA GLU A 44 -14.37 -15.81 0.79
C GLU A 44 -14.22 -14.65 -0.21
N THR A 45 -14.69 -13.45 0.16
CA THR A 45 -14.62 -12.27 -0.71
C THR A 45 -13.18 -11.79 -0.88
N LEU A 46 -12.71 -11.67 -2.12
CA LEU A 46 -11.39 -11.09 -2.43
C LEU A 46 -11.48 -9.59 -2.67
N GLY A 47 -12.61 -9.12 -3.21
CA GLY A 47 -12.82 -7.70 -3.48
C GLY A 47 -14.16 -7.39 -4.14
N TYR A 48 -14.37 -6.11 -4.41
CA TYR A 48 -15.55 -5.57 -5.06
C TYR A 48 -15.17 -4.53 -6.10
N ASN A 49 -15.88 -4.52 -7.23
CA ASN A 49 -15.86 -3.43 -8.19
C ASN A 49 -17.20 -2.71 -8.14
N PHE A 50 -17.15 -1.43 -7.77
CA PHE A 50 -18.28 -0.53 -7.70
C PHE A 50 -18.31 0.33 -8.98
N LYS A 51 -19.21 0.02 -9.92
CA LYS A 51 -19.44 0.85 -11.10
C LYS A 51 -20.31 2.04 -10.74
N GLN A 52 -20.19 3.11 -11.52
CA GLN A 52 -20.95 4.36 -11.33
C GLN A 52 -20.79 4.90 -9.90
N VAL A 53 -19.58 4.75 -9.35
CA VAL A 53 -19.33 5.08 -7.94
C VAL A 53 -19.55 6.57 -7.67
N SER A 54 -19.34 7.41 -8.68
CA SER A 54 -19.55 8.86 -8.59
C SER A 54 -21.00 9.27 -8.29
N ASP A 55 -21.98 8.39 -8.54
CA ASP A 55 -23.41 8.66 -8.25
C ASP A 55 -23.69 8.77 -6.74
N TYR A 56 -22.89 8.09 -5.91
CA TYR A 56 -23.08 8.05 -4.44
C TYR A 56 -21.83 8.39 -3.63
N LEU A 57 -20.63 8.30 -4.20
CA LEU A 57 -19.41 8.90 -3.67
C LEU A 57 -19.03 10.11 -4.54
N LYS A 58 -19.67 11.26 -4.26
CA LYS A 58 -19.44 12.50 -4.99
C LYS A 58 -17.97 12.93 -4.87
N GLU A 59 -17.44 13.49 -5.95
CA GLU A 59 -16.09 14.09 -6.02
C GLU A 59 -14.94 13.10 -5.77
N LEU A 60 -15.11 11.85 -6.19
CA LEU A 60 -14.01 10.90 -6.23
C LEU A 60 -13.01 11.32 -7.32
N HIS A 61 -11.81 11.72 -6.92
CA HIS A 61 -10.69 12.03 -7.81
C HIS A 61 -9.50 11.15 -7.43
N GLY A 62 -8.87 10.53 -8.42
CA GLY A 62 -7.77 9.60 -8.17
C GLY A 62 -7.11 9.12 -9.44
N ALA A 63 -5.86 8.66 -9.30
CA ALA A 63 -5.14 7.92 -10.31
C ALA A 63 -4.35 6.81 -9.61
N GLY A 64 -5.07 5.86 -9.01
CA GLY A 64 -4.52 4.77 -8.20
C GLY A 64 -5.18 4.67 -6.83
N GLN A 65 -4.40 4.30 -5.81
CA GLN A 65 -4.92 4.08 -4.47
C GLN A 65 -5.53 5.35 -3.86
N LEU A 66 -6.71 5.17 -3.26
CA LEU A 66 -7.41 6.17 -2.47
C LEU A 66 -7.49 5.72 -1.01
N ILE A 67 -7.39 6.66 -0.10
CA ILE A 67 -7.73 6.46 1.31
C ILE A 67 -9.16 6.97 1.49
N LEU A 68 -10.11 6.05 1.63
CA LEU A 68 -11.51 6.39 1.84
C LEU A 68 -11.76 6.79 3.30
N THR A 69 -12.66 7.75 3.51
CA THR A 69 -13.13 8.07 4.85
C THR A 69 -14.07 6.99 5.38
N VAL A 70 -14.29 6.98 6.70
CA VAL A 70 -15.23 6.05 7.34
C VAL A 70 -16.63 6.19 6.72
N GLU A 71 -17.08 7.43 6.51
CA GLU A 71 -18.38 7.73 5.92
C GLU A 71 -18.50 7.22 4.47
N GLN A 72 -17.43 7.32 3.68
CA GLN A 72 -17.41 6.78 2.32
C GLN A 72 -17.51 5.25 2.34
N VAL A 73 -16.83 4.58 3.28
CA VAL A 73 -16.91 3.12 3.44
C VAL A 73 -18.29 2.68 3.92
N ASP A 74 -18.92 3.43 4.82
CA ASP A 74 -20.29 3.16 5.28
C ASP A 74 -21.31 3.29 4.13
N LEU A 75 -21.12 4.28 3.23
CA LEU A 75 -21.92 4.41 2.02
C LEU A 75 -21.73 3.21 1.09
N LEU A 76 -20.50 2.73 0.90
CA LEU A 76 -20.23 1.52 0.12
C LEU A 76 -20.90 0.28 0.73
N ASN A 77 -20.82 0.09 2.05
CA ASN A 77 -21.51 -0.99 2.76
C ASN A 77 -23.04 -0.90 2.61
N THR A 78 -23.60 0.32 2.60
CA THR A 78 -25.02 0.53 2.31
C THR A 78 -25.38 0.09 0.89
N GLN A 79 -24.54 0.39 -0.11
CA GLN A 79 -24.74 -0.07 -1.48
C GLN A 79 -24.58 -1.59 -1.63
N LEU A 80 -23.64 -2.21 -0.93
CA LEU A 80 -23.50 -3.67 -0.88
C LEU A 80 -24.79 -4.32 -0.35
N THR A 81 -25.29 -3.82 0.78
CA THR A 81 -26.48 -4.35 1.42
C THR A 81 -27.74 -4.17 0.56
N SER A 82 -27.86 -3.04 -0.14
CA SER A 82 -29.03 -2.74 -0.99
C SER A 82 -29.19 -3.72 -2.16
N VAL A 83 -28.09 -4.28 -2.66
CA VAL A 83 -28.08 -5.30 -3.72
C VAL A 83 -28.01 -6.73 -3.17
N GLY A 84 -28.02 -6.92 -1.85
CA GLY A 84 -28.01 -8.24 -1.21
C GLY A 84 -26.63 -8.89 -1.10
N PHE A 85 -25.55 -8.09 -1.00
CA PHE A 85 -24.27 -8.52 -0.45
C PHE A 85 -24.16 -8.16 1.04
N GLU A 86 -23.18 -8.74 1.73
CA GLU A 86 -22.85 -8.33 3.11
C GLU A 86 -22.06 -7.01 3.10
N GLY A 87 -22.36 -6.11 4.03
CA GLY A 87 -21.57 -4.90 4.28
C GLY A 87 -20.32 -5.22 5.11
N GLU A 88 -19.30 -5.81 4.48
CA GLU A 88 -18.09 -6.31 5.15
C GLU A 88 -16.88 -5.37 5.09
N LEU A 89 -17.00 -4.21 4.43
CA LEU A 89 -15.87 -3.29 4.28
C LEU A 89 -15.55 -2.60 5.61
N VAL A 90 -14.26 -2.56 5.95
CA VAL A 90 -13.74 -1.86 7.13
C VAL A 90 -12.81 -0.76 6.68
N ALA A 91 -13.08 0.47 7.10
CA ALA A 91 -12.28 1.63 6.70
C ALA A 91 -10.84 1.52 7.20
N ASP A 92 -9.90 1.79 6.30
CA ASP A 92 -8.47 1.87 6.59
C ASP A 92 -7.98 3.27 6.22
N THR A 93 -7.96 4.15 7.22
CA THR A 93 -7.63 5.57 7.04
C THR A 93 -6.14 5.85 7.24
N GLN A 94 -5.31 4.82 7.39
CA GLN A 94 -3.89 4.99 7.68
C GLN A 94 -3.11 5.35 6.42
N ASN A 95 -2.18 6.29 6.55
CA ASN A 95 -1.21 6.56 5.51
C ASN A 95 -0.31 5.34 5.29
N LYS A 96 -0.16 4.94 4.03
CA LYS A 96 0.56 3.72 3.65
C LYS A 96 2.04 3.94 3.36
N PHE A 97 2.42 5.15 2.99
CA PHE A 97 3.81 5.56 2.82
C PHE A 97 4.20 6.49 3.95
N ILE A 98 5.21 6.09 4.71
CA ILE A 98 5.65 6.80 5.91
C ILE A 98 7.16 6.92 5.92
N VAL A 99 7.67 7.90 6.66
CA VAL A 99 9.09 7.99 6.97
C VAL A 99 9.39 7.06 8.13
N GLY A 100 10.20 6.03 7.87
CA GLY A 100 10.66 5.09 8.88
C GLY A 100 12.11 5.36 9.31
N TYR A 101 12.50 4.80 10.45
CA TYR A 101 13.88 4.78 10.91
C TYR A 101 14.33 3.34 11.17
N VAL A 102 15.36 2.91 10.45
CA VAL A 102 15.94 1.58 10.63
C VAL A 102 16.80 1.61 11.89
N GLU A 103 16.35 0.96 12.96
CA GLU A 103 17.11 0.88 14.21
C GLU A 103 18.22 -0.16 14.13
N THR A 104 17.90 -1.34 13.61
CA THR A 104 18.84 -2.45 13.42
C THR A 104 18.71 -3.03 12.02
N ALA A 105 19.82 -3.58 11.53
CA ALA A 105 19.88 -4.32 10.28
C ALA A 105 20.83 -5.50 10.47
N GLU A 106 20.28 -6.70 10.55
CA GLU A 106 21.01 -7.94 10.83
C GLU A 106 21.00 -8.86 9.62
N GLN A 107 22.01 -9.71 9.47
CA GLN A 107 22.05 -10.67 8.36
C GLN A 107 20.88 -11.65 8.44
N HIS A 108 20.28 -11.92 7.28
CA HIS A 108 19.23 -12.91 7.19
C HIS A 108 19.78 -14.32 7.47
N PRO A 109 19.12 -15.14 8.30
CA PRO A 109 19.64 -16.46 8.70
C PRO A 109 19.83 -17.43 7.52
N ASP A 110 19.00 -17.28 6.48
CA ASP A 110 19.00 -18.12 5.26
C ASP A 110 19.39 -17.33 3.97
N SER A 111 20.06 -16.16 4.08
CA SER A 111 20.54 -15.44 2.90
C SER A 111 21.68 -14.47 3.20
N ASP A 112 22.68 -14.46 2.32
CA ASP A 112 23.84 -13.56 2.32
C ASP A 112 23.58 -12.21 1.62
N HIS A 113 22.41 -12.04 1.00
CA HIS A 113 22.02 -10.85 0.25
C HIS A 113 20.84 -10.10 0.85
N LEU A 114 20.28 -10.59 1.96
CA LEU A 114 19.14 -10.02 2.64
C LEU A 114 19.51 -9.61 4.06
N LEU A 115 18.88 -8.53 4.51
CA LEU A 115 18.96 -8.04 5.88
C LEU A 115 17.58 -8.06 6.51
N VAL A 116 17.50 -8.46 7.77
CA VAL A 116 16.31 -8.34 8.61
C VAL A 116 16.44 -7.03 9.38
N THR A 117 15.52 -6.11 9.16
CA THR A 117 15.55 -4.79 9.79
C THR A 117 14.45 -4.66 10.83
N GLN A 118 14.76 -4.01 11.94
CA GLN A 118 13.74 -3.47 12.85
C GLN A 118 13.58 -1.99 12.53
N THR A 119 12.42 -1.61 12.01
CA THR A 119 12.16 -0.26 11.50
C THR A 119 11.05 0.40 12.30
N LEU A 120 11.37 1.53 12.94
CA LEU A 120 10.40 2.38 13.61
C LEU A 120 9.56 3.11 12.57
N VAL A 121 8.24 2.97 12.67
CA VAL A 121 7.26 3.47 11.68
C VAL A 121 6.23 4.42 12.26
N ASP A 122 6.15 4.48 13.58
CA ASP A 122 5.47 5.51 14.39
C ASP A 122 6.19 5.54 15.77
N ARG A 123 5.80 6.42 16.70
CA ARG A 123 6.48 6.64 17.99
C ARG A 123 6.79 5.35 18.75
N ASP A 124 5.86 4.40 18.75
CA ASP A 124 5.98 3.13 19.49
C ASP A 124 5.77 1.90 18.60
N GLU A 125 5.54 2.10 17.30
CA GLU A 125 5.30 1.01 16.35
C GLU A 125 6.61 0.66 15.61
N LYS A 126 7.09 -0.57 15.81
CA LYS A 126 8.21 -1.15 15.07
C LYS A 126 7.72 -2.29 14.21
N VAL A 127 8.25 -2.35 12.98
CA VAL A 127 7.96 -3.43 12.04
C VAL A 127 9.25 -4.10 11.61
N GLN A 128 9.18 -5.42 11.52
CA GLN A 128 10.24 -6.21 10.89
C GLN A 128 10.07 -6.18 9.38
N ILE A 129 11.12 -5.81 8.65
CA ILE A 129 11.11 -5.79 7.19
C ILE A 129 12.37 -6.51 6.69
N VAL A 130 12.21 -7.45 5.77
CA VAL A 130 13.35 -8.06 5.08
C VAL A 130 13.69 -7.20 3.86
N SER A 131 14.93 -6.72 3.78
CA SER A 131 15.40 -5.87 2.69
C SER A 131 16.63 -6.45 2.00
N GLY A 132 16.61 -6.50 0.67
CA GLY A 132 17.75 -6.86 -0.17
C GLY A 132 18.50 -5.65 -0.75
N SER A 133 18.30 -4.47 -0.16
CA SER A 133 18.85 -3.25 -0.72
C SER A 133 20.36 -3.13 -0.46
N PRO A 134 21.19 -2.85 -1.48
CA PRO A 134 22.65 -2.89 -1.36
C PRO A 134 23.25 -1.79 -0.47
N ASN A 135 22.47 -0.75 -0.14
CA ASN A 135 22.85 0.33 0.76
C ASN A 135 22.08 0.29 2.09
N MET A 136 21.43 -0.83 2.41
CA MET A 136 20.72 -0.99 3.67
C MET A 136 21.71 -1.08 4.84
N GLN A 137 21.41 -0.38 5.92
CA GLN A 137 22.22 -0.34 7.14
C GLN A 137 21.35 0.12 8.31
N ALA A 138 21.85 -0.04 9.53
CA ALA A 138 21.23 0.53 10.72
C ALA A 138 21.36 2.07 10.74
N HIS A 139 20.52 2.71 11.54
CA HIS A 139 20.53 4.14 11.83
C HIS A 139 20.31 5.06 10.63
N ILE A 140 19.42 4.68 9.71
CA ILE A 140 19.04 5.50 8.55
C ILE A 140 17.53 5.77 8.53
N ARG A 141 17.16 6.94 7.99
CA ARG A 141 15.76 7.24 7.65
C ARG A 141 15.45 6.78 6.25
N VAL A 142 14.31 6.14 6.06
CA VAL A 142 13.88 5.55 4.79
C VAL A 142 12.39 5.78 4.55
N VAL A 143 11.93 5.55 3.33
CA VAL A 143 10.49 5.44 3.06
C VAL A 143 10.06 4.00 3.25
N VAL A 144 9.03 3.79 4.07
CA VAL A 144 8.40 2.48 4.29
C VAL A 144 7.02 2.48 3.66
N ALA A 145 6.78 1.52 2.77
CA ALA A 145 5.44 1.12 2.35
C ALA A 145 4.91 0.09 3.35
N LYS A 146 3.90 0.46 4.13
CA LYS A 146 3.22 -0.43 5.08
C LYS A 146 2.40 -1.49 4.34
N VAL A 147 2.01 -2.54 5.04
CA VAL A 147 1.01 -3.50 4.55
C VAL A 147 -0.26 -2.76 4.11
N GLY A 148 -0.74 -3.11 2.91
CA GLY A 148 -1.85 -2.44 2.23
C GLY A 148 -1.45 -1.24 1.37
N ALA A 149 -0.16 -0.89 1.30
CA ALA A 149 0.31 0.08 0.32
C ALA A 149 0.16 -0.47 -1.10
N MET A 150 -0.37 0.33 -2.01
CA MET A 150 -0.29 0.11 -3.45
C MET A 150 0.86 0.95 -4.00
N MET A 151 1.84 0.28 -4.57
CA MET A 151 2.97 0.90 -5.24
C MET A 151 2.51 1.55 -6.55
N PRO A 152 3.24 2.57 -7.05
CA PRO A 152 2.92 3.25 -8.31
C PRO A 152 2.83 2.36 -9.56
N ASP A 153 3.42 1.17 -9.54
CA ASP A 153 3.32 0.17 -10.61
C ASP A 153 2.12 -0.78 -10.46
N GLY A 154 1.34 -0.63 -9.38
CA GLY A 154 0.19 -1.45 -9.04
C GLY A 154 0.47 -2.60 -8.07
N LEU A 155 1.74 -2.84 -7.69
CA LEU A 155 2.07 -3.88 -6.71
C LEU A 155 1.45 -3.55 -5.35
N ILE A 156 0.77 -4.51 -4.73
CA ILE A 156 0.22 -4.36 -3.38
C ILE A 156 1.14 -5.04 -2.36
N ILE A 157 1.44 -4.34 -1.27
CA ILE A 157 2.23 -4.86 -0.17
C ILE A 157 1.33 -5.69 0.75
N TRP A 158 1.50 -7.00 0.69
CA TRP A 158 0.82 -7.97 1.56
C TRP A 158 1.71 -8.36 2.75
N PRO A 159 1.12 -8.76 3.88
CA PRO A 159 1.91 -9.40 4.93
C PRO A 159 2.42 -10.74 4.41
N GLY A 160 3.66 -11.09 4.76
CA GLY A 160 4.25 -12.34 4.28
C GLY A 160 5.56 -12.67 4.96
N SER A 161 6.20 -13.70 4.43
CA SER A 161 7.54 -14.12 4.87
C SER A 161 8.45 -14.29 3.66
N LEU A 162 9.70 -13.83 3.79
CA LEU A 162 10.74 -14.11 2.82
C LEU A 162 11.68 -15.13 3.45
N ARG A 163 11.82 -16.31 2.85
CA ARG A 163 12.70 -17.39 3.34
C ARG A 163 12.46 -17.73 4.82
N GLY A 164 11.20 -17.79 5.23
CA GLY A 164 10.79 -18.14 6.59
C GLY A 164 10.89 -17.02 7.63
N VAL A 165 11.37 -15.82 7.24
CA VAL A 165 11.38 -14.64 8.11
C VAL A 165 10.26 -13.69 7.71
N GLU A 166 9.44 -13.28 8.68
CA GLU A 166 8.34 -12.34 8.46
C GLU A 166 8.82 -10.99 7.92
N SER A 167 8.08 -10.42 6.97
CA SER A 167 8.31 -9.09 6.41
C SER A 167 6.98 -8.34 6.34
N ASN A 168 6.83 -7.35 7.21
CA ASN A 168 5.58 -6.61 7.43
C ASN A 168 5.61 -5.22 6.77
N GLY A 169 6.08 -5.17 5.54
CA GLY A 169 6.24 -3.95 4.77
C GLY A 169 7.37 -4.05 3.75
N MET A 170 7.66 -2.92 3.12
CA MET A 170 8.74 -2.79 2.15
C MET A 170 9.46 -1.46 2.34
N ILE A 171 10.79 -1.49 2.39
CA ILE A 171 11.60 -0.25 2.32
C ILE A 171 11.79 0.11 0.85
N CYS A 172 11.32 1.30 0.47
CA CYS A 172 11.24 1.70 -0.93
C CYS A 172 12.51 2.39 -1.43
N SER A 173 12.81 2.17 -2.71
CA SER A 173 13.71 3.00 -3.51
C SER A 173 12.98 4.19 -4.13
N ALA A 174 13.74 5.21 -4.53
CA ALA A 174 13.19 6.36 -5.28
C ALA A 174 12.55 5.94 -6.61
N ARG A 175 13.08 4.88 -7.23
CA ARG A 175 12.58 4.37 -8.51
C ARG A 175 11.24 3.66 -8.34
N GLU A 176 11.09 2.80 -7.33
CA GLU A 176 9.81 2.13 -7.05
C GLU A 176 8.71 3.14 -6.72
N LEU A 177 9.06 4.26 -6.10
CA LEU A 177 8.15 5.37 -5.82
C LEU A 177 7.89 6.28 -7.04
N HIS A 178 8.46 5.97 -8.22
CA HIS A 178 8.40 6.80 -9.42
C HIS A 178 8.75 8.28 -9.17
N LEU A 179 9.72 8.55 -8.28
CA LEU A 179 10.15 9.92 -8.03
C LEU A 179 10.84 10.48 -9.28
N PRO A 180 10.55 11.74 -9.66
CA PRO A 180 11.19 12.36 -10.81
C PRO A 180 12.70 12.47 -10.60
N ASN A 181 13.47 12.24 -11.68
CA ASN A 181 14.94 12.23 -11.68
C ASN A 181 15.57 11.22 -10.71
N ALA A 182 14.82 10.18 -10.29
CA ALA A 182 15.37 9.13 -9.43
C ALA A 182 16.66 8.55 -10.01
N PRO A 183 17.71 8.35 -9.19
CA PRO A 183 18.96 7.76 -9.63
C PRO A 183 18.74 6.37 -10.23
N GLN A 184 19.52 6.03 -11.27
CA GLN A 184 19.49 4.68 -11.87
C GLN A 184 20.14 3.62 -10.97
N LYS A 185 20.91 4.04 -9.96
CA LYS A 185 21.55 3.15 -9.00
C LYS A 185 20.49 2.48 -8.13
N LYS A 186 20.55 1.15 -8.04
CA LYS A 186 19.72 0.36 -7.12
C LYS A 186 20.06 0.69 -5.68
N GLY A 187 19.04 0.85 -4.84
CA GLY A 187 19.21 1.16 -3.42
C GLY A 187 17.94 1.73 -2.80
N ALA A 188 17.85 1.62 -1.48
CA ALA A 188 16.79 2.20 -0.67
C ALA A 188 16.93 3.72 -0.71
N LEU A 189 15.78 4.41 -0.67
CA LEU A 189 15.75 5.85 -0.55
C LEU A 189 16.14 6.25 0.88
N ILE A 190 17.41 6.57 1.08
CA ILE A 190 17.89 7.14 2.34
C ILE A 190 17.51 8.62 2.38
N LEU A 191 16.73 9.00 3.37
CA LEU A 191 16.21 10.35 3.53
C LEU A 191 17.16 11.20 4.40
N PRO A 192 17.28 12.51 4.11
CA PRO A 192 18.06 13.41 4.95
C PRO A 192 17.40 13.59 6.32
N GLU A 193 18.23 13.83 7.33
CA GLU A 193 17.78 14.10 8.69
C GLU A 193 17.34 15.57 8.84
N ASN A 194 16.10 15.87 8.46
CA ASN A 194 15.55 17.22 8.56
C ASN A 194 14.06 17.20 8.96
N ASP A 195 13.46 18.39 9.03
CA ASP A 195 12.05 18.56 9.40
C ASP A 195 11.07 18.09 8.32
N ASP A 196 11.54 17.89 7.09
CA ASP A 196 10.72 17.42 5.98
C ASP A 196 10.45 15.91 6.05
N PHE A 197 11.38 15.15 6.65
CA PHE A 197 11.32 13.69 6.77
C PHE A 197 11.45 13.27 8.24
N LYS A 198 10.41 13.58 9.02
CA LYS A 198 10.30 13.13 10.42
C LYS A 198 9.73 11.72 10.47
N VAL A 199 10.41 10.88 11.24
CA VAL A 199 9.99 9.49 11.48
C VAL A 199 8.57 9.45 12.04
N GLY A 200 7.75 8.53 11.53
CA GLY A 200 6.35 8.38 11.91
C GLY A 200 5.38 9.25 11.13
N LEU A 201 5.86 10.23 10.35
CA LEU A 201 4.98 11.05 9.52
C LEU A 201 4.77 10.43 8.13
N PRO A 202 3.62 10.72 7.49
CA PRO A 202 3.40 10.36 6.09
C PRO A 202 4.51 10.92 5.19
N PHE A 203 4.95 10.11 4.23
CA PHE A 203 5.93 10.55 3.25
C PHE A 203 5.31 11.55 2.27
N ASP A 204 5.87 12.76 2.23
CA ASP A 204 5.45 13.79 1.28
C ASP A 204 6.17 13.59 -0.05
N PHE A 205 5.45 13.05 -1.04
CA PHE A 205 5.95 12.83 -2.40
C PHE A 205 6.39 14.12 -3.09
N SER A 206 5.80 15.28 -2.77
CA SER A 206 6.20 16.57 -3.35
C SER A 206 7.56 17.02 -2.84
N LYS A 207 7.87 16.73 -1.56
CA LYS A 207 9.19 16.95 -0.98
C LYS A 207 10.19 15.91 -1.48
N GLY A 208 9.78 14.63 -1.55
CA GLY A 208 10.57 13.55 -2.13
C GLY A 208 11.04 13.83 -3.55
N ALA A 209 10.15 14.38 -4.39
CA ALA A 209 10.45 14.78 -5.77
C ALA A 209 11.54 15.86 -5.88
N LYS A 210 11.81 16.63 -4.82
CA LYS A 210 12.85 17.66 -4.79
C LYS A 210 14.23 17.13 -4.42
N LEU A 211 14.33 15.89 -3.91
CA LEU A 211 15.61 15.30 -3.50
C LEU A 211 16.61 15.12 -4.65
N PHE A 212 16.10 14.98 -5.89
CA PHE A 212 16.91 14.70 -7.07
C PHE A 212 16.85 15.81 -8.13
N GLN A 213 16.35 16.99 -7.77
CA GLN A 213 16.40 18.14 -8.68
C GLN A 213 17.86 18.61 -8.80
N ALA A 214 18.32 18.79 -10.04
CA ALA A 214 19.62 19.38 -10.30
C ALA A 214 19.64 20.80 -9.70
N LYS A 215 20.72 21.13 -8.99
CA LYS A 215 21.04 22.53 -8.66
C LYS A 215 21.36 23.31 -9.93
#